data_AF-A0A958HVN2-F1
#
_entry.id   AF-A0A958HVN2-F1
#
_cell.length_a   1.000
_cell.length_b   1.000
_cell.length_c   1.000
_cell.angle_alpha   90.00
_cell.angle_beta   90.00
_cell.angle_gamma   90.00
#
_symmetry.space_group_name_H-M   'P 1'
#
loop_
_entity.id
_entity.type
_entity.pdbx_description
1 polymer ?
#
loop_
_entity_poly.entity_id
_entity_poly.type
_entity_poly.pdbx_seq_one_letter_code
_entity_poly.pdbx_strand_id
1 'polypeptide(L)'
;MDSTYNYLHEAATTQFLLLPAELNAGKAYRALKASDVPFLVVQSHDAEGTNHYYLFEKFDALEALYEASADTPLPEVLQLARRAPLKVLDAFTPVAEAPAQCMVLDDGLTIRFYDSSLPPGDQRHGEATRGGEGILGEPDMPSQYALTASFPDRVQLAQTYSLYVGITADEYAQGGATLLLEEKLEAGSEVEVMVVARKGFELEGSHEKTLVFLPSG
;
A
#
# COMPACT_ATOMS: atom_id res chain seq x y z
N MET A 1 25.52 -12.94 14.89
CA MET A 1 24.40 -13.07 13.95
C MET A 1 24.89 -12.45 12.67
N ASP A 2 25.28 -13.28 11.70
CA ASP A 2 25.64 -12.80 10.37
C ASP A 2 24.37 -12.21 9.75
N SER A 3 24.36 -10.90 9.54
CA SER A 3 23.27 -10.27 8.79
C SER A 3 23.45 -10.69 7.34
N THR A 4 22.58 -11.56 6.83
CA THR A 4 22.56 -11.99 5.42
C THR A 4 22.28 -10.82 4.47
N TYR A 5 21.76 -9.70 4.99
CA TYR A 5 21.36 -8.53 4.23
C TYR A 5 22.29 -7.35 4.48
N ASN A 6 22.71 -6.70 3.38
CA ASN A 6 23.59 -5.53 3.42
C ASN A 6 22.78 -4.24 3.44
N TYR A 7 21.61 -4.22 2.77
CA TYR A 7 20.80 -3.01 2.57
C TYR A 7 19.34 -3.21 2.97
N LEU A 8 18.67 -2.12 3.35
CA LEU A 8 17.27 -2.14 3.80
C LEU A 8 16.31 -2.72 2.78
N HIS A 9 16.54 -2.47 1.49
CA HIS A 9 15.68 -3.01 0.45
C HIS A 9 15.62 -4.54 0.46
N GLU A 10 16.68 -5.23 0.88
CA GLU A 10 16.79 -6.69 0.93
C GLU A 10 16.15 -7.29 2.20
N ALA A 11 16.03 -6.49 3.27
CA ALA A 11 15.53 -6.92 4.58
C ALA A 11 14.12 -6.39 4.90
N ALA A 12 13.58 -5.50 4.08
CA ALA A 12 12.28 -4.87 4.29
C ALA A 12 11.15 -5.67 3.61
N THR A 13 10.04 -5.83 4.31
CA THR A 13 8.86 -6.57 3.88
C THR A 13 7.78 -5.66 3.30
N THR A 14 6.92 -6.23 2.46
CA THR A 14 5.67 -5.63 1.95
C THR A 14 4.44 -6.24 2.59
N GLN A 15 4.60 -7.11 3.59
CA GLN A 15 3.50 -7.82 4.28
C GLN A 15 2.78 -6.91 5.29
N PHE A 16 2.17 -5.84 4.80
CA PHE A 16 1.36 -4.94 5.61
C PHE A 16 0.25 -4.32 4.78
N LEU A 17 -0.79 -3.84 5.46
CA LEU A 17 -1.84 -3.03 4.86
C LEU A 17 -1.51 -1.57 5.11
N LEU A 18 -1.46 -0.74 4.07
CA LEU A 18 -1.30 0.71 4.21
C LEU A 18 -2.66 1.40 4.20
N LEU A 19 -3.00 2.14 5.25
CA LEU A 19 -4.24 2.89 5.34
C LEU A 19 -3.99 4.40 5.58
N PRO A 20 -4.74 5.29 4.91
CA PRO A 20 -4.73 6.71 5.24
C PRO A 20 -5.40 6.96 6.60
N ALA A 21 -4.83 7.88 7.36
CA ALA A 21 -5.30 8.27 8.69
C ALA A 21 -6.69 8.94 8.65
N GLU A 22 -7.15 9.41 7.50
CA GLU A 22 -8.45 10.05 7.33
C GLU A 22 -9.61 9.03 7.34
N LEU A 23 -9.32 7.73 7.33
CA LEU A 23 -10.34 6.69 7.45
C LEU A 23 -10.98 6.66 8.84
N ASN A 24 -12.19 6.11 8.88
CA ASN A 24 -12.88 5.79 10.12
C ASN A 24 -12.66 4.32 10.52
N ALA A 25 -12.93 4.03 11.80
CA ALA A 25 -12.69 2.72 12.39
C ALA A 25 -13.42 1.59 11.66
N GLY A 26 -14.67 1.81 11.25
CA GLY A 26 -15.48 0.78 10.60
C GLY A 26 -14.96 0.38 9.21
N LYS A 27 -14.43 1.33 8.44
CA LYS A 27 -13.76 1.02 7.16
C LYS A 27 -12.41 0.35 7.38
N ALA A 28 -11.60 0.88 8.30
CA ALA A 28 -10.29 0.31 8.61
C ALA A 28 -10.40 -1.14 9.15
N TYR A 29 -11.37 -1.40 10.02
CA TYR A 29 -11.63 -2.74 10.56
C TYR A 29 -11.96 -3.75 9.46
N ARG A 30 -12.84 -3.39 8.53
CA ARG A 30 -13.21 -4.28 7.41
C ARG A 30 -12.02 -4.57 6.50
N ALA A 31 -11.27 -3.54 6.12
CA ALA A 31 -10.09 -3.69 5.26
C ALA A 31 -9.03 -4.57 5.94
N LEU A 32 -8.69 -4.29 7.20
CA LEU A 32 -7.69 -5.06 7.94
C LEU A 32 -8.13 -6.50 8.20
N LYS A 33 -9.40 -6.72 8.51
CA LYS A 33 -9.95 -8.06 8.74
C LYS A 33 -9.93 -8.92 7.48
N ALA A 34 -10.18 -8.33 6.31
CA ALA A 34 -10.18 -9.03 5.02
C ALA A 34 -8.78 -9.28 4.46
N SER A 35 -7.77 -8.50 4.87
CA SER A 35 -6.39 -8.69 4.44
C SER A 35 -5.72 -9.88 5.12
N ASP A 36 -4.80 -10.59 4.45
CA ASP A 36 -4.01 -11.68 5.04
C ASP A 36 -2.64 -11.25 5.59
N VAL A 37 -2.40 -9.94 5.65
CA VAL A 37 -1.13 -9.38 6.10
C VAL A 37 -1.05 -9.28 7.64
N PRO A 38 0.14 -9.48 8.23
CA PRO A 38 0.34 -9.45 9.69
C PRO A 38 0.40 -8.03 10.29
N PHE A 39 0.65 -7.00 9.49
CA PHE A 39 0.85 -5.63 9.98
C PHE A 39 -0.11 -4.63 9.33
N LEU A 40 -0.44 -3.59 10.09
CA LEU A 40 -1.10 -2.38 9.61
C LEU A 40 -0.10 -1.23 9.69
N VAL A 41 0.06 -0.50 8.59
CA VAL A 41 0.74 0.80 8.55
C VAL A 41 -0.31 1.87 8.32
N VAL A 42 -0.33 2.88 9.18
CA VAL A 42 -1.18 4.07 9.01
C VAL A 42 -0.33 5.24 8.54
N GLN A 43 -0.72 5.83 7.42
CA GLN A 43 -0.11 7.02 6.86
C GLN A 43 -0.93 8.26 7.26
N SER A 44 -0.28 9.22 7.90
CA SER A 44 -0.84 10.56 8.10
C SER A 44 0.04 11.60 7.42
N HIS A 45 -0.48 12.80 7.20
CA HIS A 45 0.29 13.93 6.72
C HIS A 45 0.18 15.09 7.73
N ASP A 46 1.26 15.85 7.88
CA ASP A 46 1.21 17.12 8.61
C ASP A 46 0.69 18.26 7.70
N ALA A 47 0.58 19.47 8.27
CA ALA A 47 0.15 20.64 7.53
C ALA A 47 1.11 21.08 6.41
N GLU A 48 2.36 20.61 6.45
CA GLU A 48 3.40 20.88 5.45
C GLU A 48 3.41 19.81 4.34
N GLY A 49 2.59 18.75 4.47
CA GLY A 49 2.50 17.65 3.52
C GLY A 49 3.52 16.54 3.74
N THR A 50 4.23 16.55 4.88
CA THR A 50 5.19 15.49 5.24
C THR A 50 4.44 14.24 5.67
N ASN A 51 4.79 13.11 5.07
CA ASN A 51 4.22 11.81 5.45
C ASN A 51 4.81 11.30 6.76
N HIS A 52 3.92 10.82 7.64
CA HIS A 52 4.24 10.09 8.85
C HIS A 52 3.62 8.70 8.79
N TYR A 53 4.35 7.71 9.26
CA TYR A 53 3.92 6.31 9.20
C TYR A 53 3.93 5.70 10.60
N TYR A 54 2.89 4.93 10.92
CA TYR A 54 2.73 4.30 12.22
C TYR A 54 2.44 2.82 12.02
N LEU A 55 3.20 1.96 12.69
CA LEU A 55 3.07 0.52 12.60
C LEU A 55 2.24 -0.05 13.75
N PHE A 56 1.42 -1.03 13.41
CA PHE A 56 0.65 -1.84 14.35
C PHE A 56 0.71 -3.31 13.92
N GLU A 57 0.76 -4.19 14.91
CA GLU A 57 0.41 -5.59 14.68
C GLU A 57 -1.09 -5.69 14.36
N LYS A 58 -1.46 -6.56 13.42
CA LYS A 58 -2.85 -6.70 12.97
C LYS A 58 -3.78 -7.04 14.13
N PHE A 59 -3.36 -7.90 15.05
CA PHE A 59 -4.20 -8.33 16.17
C PHE A 59 -4.56 -7.13 17.08
N ASP A 60 -3.56 -6.39 17.55
CA ASP A 60 -3.76 -5.21 18.40
C ASP A 60 -4.59 -4.13 17.70
N ALA A 61 -4.35 -3.90 16.41
CA ALA A 61 -5.11 -2.94 15.62
C ALA A 61 -6.58 -3.37 15.47
N LEU A 62 -6.85 -4.65 15.20
CA LEU A 62 -8.21 -5.18 15.10
C LEU A 62 -8.97 -5.08 16.42
N GLU A 63 -8.32 -5.35 17.55
CA GLU A 63 -8.91 -5.20 18.88
C GLU A 63 -9.34 -3.74 19.12
N ALA A 64 -8.41 -2.79 18.93
CA ALA A 64 -8.71 -1.36 19.09
C ALA A 64 -9.82 -0.87 18.15
N LEU A 65 -9.83 -1.33 16.91
CA LEU A 65 -10.84 -0.98 15.90
C LEU A 65 -12.21 -1.59 16.20
N TYR A 66 -12.26 -2.79 16.79
CA TYR A 66 -13.50 -3.46 17.15
C TYR A 66 -14.22 -2.80 18.33
N GLU A 67 -13.46 -2.28 19.30
CA GLU A 67 -14.01 -1.58 20.47
C GLU A 67 -14.49 -0.15 20.15
N ALA A 68 -13.95 0.46 19.10
CA ALA A 68 -14.29 1.81 18.70
C ALA A 68 -15.66 1.91 17.99
N SER A 69 -16.27 3.09 18.06
CA SER A 69 -17.41 3.40 17.18
C SER A 69 -16.95 3.41 15.73
N ALA A 70 -17.77 2.87 14.82
CA ALA A 70 -17.44 2.75 13.40
C ALA A 70 -17.10 4.11 12.73
N ASP A 71 -17.64 5.21 13.27
CA ASP A 71 -17.43 6.56 12.76
C ASP A 71 -16.24 7.28 13.41
N THR A 72 -15.60 6.70 14.43
CA THR A 72 -14.43 7.31 15.08
C THR A 72 -13.25 7.38 14.09
N PRO A 73 -12.56 8.52 13.98
CA PRO A 73 -11.37 8.66 13.12
C PRO A 73 -10.23 7.74 13.57
N LEU A 74 -9.52 7.15 12.61
CA LEU A 74 -8.42 6.23 12.85
C LEU A 74 -7.31 6.79 13.78
N PRO A 75 -6.92 8.09 13.70
CA PRO A 75 -5.96 8.71 14.61
C PRO A 75 -6.32 8.62 16.08
N GLU A 76 -7.61 8.72 16.38
CA GLU A 76 -8.12 8.71 17.74
C GLU A 76 -8.15 7.28 18.28
N VAL A 77 -8.67 6.33 17.48
CA VAL A 77 -8.74 4.91 17.85
C VAL A 77 -7.36 4.35 18.14
N LEU A 78 -6.41 4.58 17.23
CA LEU A 78 -5.04 4.05 17.34
C LEU A 78 -4.10 4.96 18.14
N GLN A 79 -4.65 6.05 18.71
CA GLN A 79 -3.93 7.02 19.55
C GLN A 79 -2.63 7.52 18.90
N LEU A 80 -2.65 7.87 17.62
CA LEU A 80 -1.45 8.22 16.84
C LEU A 80 -0.67 9.40 17.46
N ALA A 81 -1.38 10.36 18.09
CA ALA A 81 -0.76 11.49 18.77
C ALA A 81 0.13 11.11 19.97
N ARG A 82 -0.02 9.90 20.50
CA ARG A 82 0.79 9.36 21.62
C ARG A 82 1.92 8.47 21.15
N ARG A 83 2.01 8.20 19.85
CA ARG A 83 3.01 7.32 19.25
C ARG A 83 4.02 8.15 18.48
N ALA A 84 5.28 7.71 18.49
CA ALA A 84 6.28 8.25 17.60
C ALA A 84 6.07 7.64 16.20
N PRO A 85 6.09 8.44 15.12
CA PRO A 85 6.09 7.89 13.78
C PRO A 85 7.40 7.14 13.51
N LEU A 86 7.33 6.14 12.63
CA LEU A 86 8.50 5.45 12.11
C LEU A 86 9.41 6.42 11.36
N LYS A 87 10.72 6.23 11.52
CA LYS A 87 11.69 6.89 10.65
C LYS A 87 11.51 6.37 9.23
N VAL A 88 11.64 7.26 8.26
CA VAL A 88 11.64 6.93 6.84
C VAL A 88 13.09 6.95 6.36
N LEU A 89 13.55 5.84 5.77
CA LEU A 89 14.90 5.68 5.26
C LEU A 89 14.87 5.26 3.78
N ASP A 90 15.97 5.52 3.10
CA ASP A 90 16.17 5.11 1.71
C ASP A 90 16.47 3.60 1.63
N ALA A 91 15.99 2.96 0.57
CA ALA A 91 16.15 1.53 0.30
C ALA A 91 17.63 1.05 0.24
N PHE A 92 18.56 1.92 -0.13
CA PHE A 92 19.99 1.66 -0.17
C PHE A 92 20.72 2.02 1.13
N THR A 93 20.00 2.37 2.20
CA THR A 93 20.59 2.55 3.52
C THR A 93 21.08 1.20 4.05
N PRO A 94 22.31 1.10 4.57
CA PRO A 94 22.80 -0.14 5.15
C PRO A 94 21.96 -0.59 6.35
N VAL A 95 21.67 -1.89 6.46
CA VAL A 95 20.87 -2.45 7.58
C VAL A 95 21.50 -2.14 8.94
N ALA A 96 22.83 -2.12 9.00
CA ALA A 96 23.58 -1.82 10.23
C ALA A 96 23.39 -0.39 10.75
N GLU A 97 22.93 0.53 9.91
CA GLU A 97 22.69 1.94 10.25
C GLU A 97 21.20 2.21 10.55
N ALA A 98 20.32 1.24 10.24
CA ALA A 98 18.89 1.38 10.42
C ALA A 98 18.46 1.25 11.89
N PRO A 99 17.42 1.98 12.33
CA PRO A 99 16.78 1.73 13.61
C PRO A 99 16.08 0.36 13.61
N ALA A 100 15.68 -0.10 14.80
CA ALA A 100 15.00 -1.38 14.95
C ALA A 100 13.72 -1.50 14.10
N GLN A 101 13.02 -0.39 13.87
CA GLN A 101 11.85 -0.31 13.00
C GLN A 101 11.93 0.96 12.13
N CYS A 102 11.70 0.82 10.83
CA CYS A 102 11.58 1.96 9.91
C CYS A 102 10.71 1.65 8.71
N MET A 103 10.17 2.71 8.12
CA MET A 103 9.66 2.67 6.76
C MET A 103 10.81 2.86 5.79
N VAL A 104 10.76 2.13 4.68
CA VAL A 104 11.76 2.14 3.64
C VAL A 104 11.09 2.64 2.37
N LEU A 105 11.66 3.67 1.75
CA LEU A 105 11.23 4.17 0.45
C LEU A 105 12.29 3.84 -0.60
N ASP A 106 11.83 3.27 -1.72
CA ASP A 106 12.64 3.08 -2.94
C ASP A 106 12.23 4.14 -3.95
N ASP A 107 13.16 5.03 -4.33
CA ASP A 107 12.94 6.19 -5.21
C ASP A 107 11.74 7.07 -4.81
N GLY A 108 11.39 7.10 -3.52
CA GLY A 108 10.24 7.85 -3.00
C GLY A 108 8.86 7.27 -3.37
N LEU A 109 8.81 6.08 -3.99
CA LEU A 109 7.59 5.50 -4.57
C LEU A 109 7.21 4.17 -3.90
N THR A 110 8.16 3.26 -3.70
CA THR A 110 7.86 1.94 -3.14
C THR A 110 8.00 1.97 -1.64
N ILE A 111 6.90 1.69 -0.93
CA ILE A 111 6.86 1.68 0.53
C ILE A 111 7.09 0.25 1.02
N ARG A 112 8.13 0.03 1.81
CA ARG A 112 8.39 -1.22 2.55
C ARG A 112 8.56 -0.93 4.03
N PHE A 113 8.52 -1.98 4.85
CA PHE A 113 8.69 -1.89 6.29
C PHE A 113 9.84 -2.80 6.73
N TYR A 114 10.75 -2.29 7.55
CA TYR A 114 11.82 -3.07 8.18
C TYR A 114 11.60 -3.18 9.69
N ASP A 115 11.76 -4.39 10.21
CA ASP A 115 11.78 -4.69 11.65
C ASP A 115 12.90 -5.69 11.97
N SER A 116 13.89 -5.24 12.74
CA SER A 116 15.01 -6.09 13.19
C SER A 116 14.61 -7.27 14.07
N SER A 117 13.41 -7.24 14.68
CA SER A 117 12.89 -8.32 15.53
C SER A 117 12.25 -9.46 14.75
N LEU A 118 11.90 -9.24 13.49
CA LEU A 118 11.31 -10.28 12.65
C LEU A 118 12.38 -11.28 12.20
N PRO A 119 12.08 -12.58 12.23
CA PRO A 119 13.03 -13.59 11.79
C PRO A 119 13.32 -13.41 10.29
N PRO A 120 14.54 -13.77 9.81
CA PRO A 120 14.96 -13.58 8.41
C PRO A 120 14.08 -14.30 7.36
N GLY A 121 13.14 -15.15 7.79
CA GLY A 121 12.19 -15.86 6.93
C GLY A 121 10.84 -15.15 6.73
N ASP A 122 10.44 -14.25 7.62
CA ASP A 122 9.18 -13.48 7.53
C ASP A 122 9.38 -12.16 6.75
N GLN A 123 10.64 -11.75 6.57
CA GLN A 123 11.04 -10.58 5.79
C GLN A 123 11.13 -10.87 4.28
N ARG A 124 10.70 -12.05 3.83
CA ARG A 124 10.72 -12.40 2.41
C ARG A 124 9.99 -11.33 1.63
N HIS A 125 10.70 -10.72 0.69
CA HIS A 125 10.08 -10.23 -0.52
C HIS A 125 9.03 -11.24 -0.97
N GLY A 126 7.86 -10.77 -1.39
CA GLY A 126 7.09 -11.52 -2.38
C GLY A 126 7.92 -11.61 -3.67
N GLU A 127 9.05 -12.30 -3.63
CA GLU A 127 9.66 -12.88 -4.81
C GLU A 127 8.64 -13.91 -5.28
N ALA A 128 8.04 -13.63 -6.43
CA ALA A 128 7.40 -14.62 -7.25
C ALA A 128 8.37 -15.80 -7.42
N THR A 129 8.18 -16.85 -6.62
CA THR A 129 8.93 -18.09 -6.72
C THR A 129 8.53 -18.77 -8.02
N ARG A 130 9.36 -18.56 -9.04
CA ARG A 130 9.43 -19.41 -10.22
C ARG A 130 9.75 -20.85 -9.77
N GLY A 131 8.76 -21.73 -9.87
CA GLY A 131 8.93 -23.18 -9.94
C GLY A 131 9.09 -23.90 -8.60
N GLY A 132 8.03 -24.58 -8.19
CA GLY A 132 8.07 -25.57 -7.11
C GLY A 132 6.67 -26.09 -6.83
N GLU A 133 6.30 -27.16 -7.52
CA GLU A 133 5.04 -27.90 -7.33
C GLU A 133 4.82 -28.22 -5.84
N GLY A 134 3.70 -27.75 -5.28
CA GLY A 134 3.39 -27.91 -3.87
C GLY A 134 2.00 -27.43 -3.47
N ILE A 135 0.98 -28.09 -4.03
CA ILE A 135 -0.39 -28.30 -3.48
C ILE A 135 -0.81 -27.34 -2.34
N LEU A 136 -1.43 -26.20 -2.69
CA LEU A 136 -2.30 -25.42 -1.80
C LEU A 136 -3.43 -24.83 -2.67
N GLY A 137 -4.67 -24.94 -2.18
CA GLY A 137 -5.88 -24.61 -2.93
C GLY A 137 -5.87 -23.18 -3.47
N GLU A 138 -6.43 -23.03 -4.67
CA GLU A 138 -6.57 -21.73 -5.35
C GLU A 138 -7.23 -20.71 -4.42
N PRO A 139 -6.61 -19.56 -4.14
CA PRO A 139 -7.31 -18.46 -3.49
C PRO A 139 -8.46 -18.04 -4.39
N ASP A 140 -9.63 -17.85 -3.77
CA ASP A 140 -10.87 -17.46 -4.45
C ASP A 140 -10.68 -16.04 -5.01
N MET A 141 -10.21 -15.94 -6.25
CA MET A 141 -9.92 -14.65 -6.88
C MET A 141 -11.21 -13.86 -7.03
N PRO A 142 -11.21 -12.55 -6.73
CA PRO A 142 -12.38 -11.71 -6.93
C PRO A 142 -12.86 -11.81 -8.38
N SER A 143 -14.16 -12.02 -8.53
CA SER A 143 -14.79 -12.23 -9.84
C SER A 143 -14.94 -10.93 -10.65
N GLN A 144 -14.71 -9.78 -10.01
CA GLN A 144 -14.87 -8.46 -10.59
C GLN A 144 -13.74 -7.53 -10.14
N TYR A 145 -13.14 -6.85 -11.12
CA TYR A 145 -12.11 -5.84 -10.92
C TYR A 145 -12.60 -4.50 -11.44
N ALA A 146 -12.11 -3.45 -10.81
CA ALA A 146 -12.42 -2.07 -11.10
C ALA A 146 -11.12 -1.33 -11.44
N LEU A 147 -11.12 -0.61 -12.56
CA LEU A 147 -10.09 0.38 -12.84
C LEU A 147 -10.48 1.67 -12.11
N THR A 148 -9.59 2.13 -11.23
CA THR A 148 -9.75 3.36 -10.46
C THR A 148 -8.75 4.39 -10.93
N ALA A 149 -9.19 5.63 -11.04
CA ALA A 149 -8.31 6.77 -11.32
C ALA A 149 -8.54 7.85 -10.26
N SER A 150 -7.49 8.25 -9.56
CA SER A 150 -7.51 9.26 -8.51
C SER A 150 -6.66 10.46 -8.91
N PHE A 151 -7.27 11.64 -8.82
CA PHE A 151 -6.66 12.93 -9.09
C PHE A 151 -7.18 13.95 -8.07
N PRO A 152 -6.40 14.96 -7.67
CA PRO A 152 -6.88 15.99 -6.74
C PRO A 152 -8.14 16.71 -7.27
N ASP A 153 -9.16 16.87 -6.43
CA ASP A 153 -10.40 17.58 -6.80
C ASP A 153 -10.17 19.06 -7.14
N ARG A 154 -9.08 19.64 -6.62
CA ARG A 154 -8.67 21.03 -6.86
C ARG A 154 -7.17 21.07 -7.11
N VAL A 155 -6.80 21.80 -8.15
CA VAL A 155 -5.41 22.02 -8.57
C VAL A 155 -5.15 23.51 -8.71
N GLN A 156 -3.93 23.93 -8.39
CA GLN A 156 -3.47 25.30 -8.62
C GLN A 156 -2.90 25.41 -10.04
N LEU A 157 -3.02 26.60 -10.64
CA LEU A 157 -2.48 26.85 -11.96
C LEU A 157 -0.94 26.73 -11.96
N ALA A 158 -0.39 26.20 -13.06
CA ALA A 158 1.05 26.05 -13.29
C ALA A 158 1.80 25.17 -12.27
N GLN A 159 1.12 24.19 -11.68
CA GLN A 159 1.73 23.13 -10.88
C GLN A 159 1.49 21.76 -11.52
N THR A 160 2.46 20.86 -11.37
CA THR A 160 2.35 19.45 -11.79
C THR A 160 1.71 18.64 -10.67
N TYR A 161 0.72 17.81 -11.02
CA TYR A 161 0.03 16.92 -10.10
C TYR A 161 0.05 15.50 -10.63
N SER A 162 0.19 14.53 -9.73
CA SER A 162 0.20 13.11 -10.08
C SER A 162 -1.22 12.58 -10.28
N LEU A 163 -1.41 11.82 -11.36
CA LEU A 163 -2.60 11.00 -11.59
C LEU A 163 -2.27 9.57 -11.19
N TYR A 164 -3.03 9.02 -10.25
CA TYR A 164 -2.94 7.60 -9.92
C TYR A 164 -3.97 6.83 -10.74
N VAL A 165 -3.55 5.75 -11.40
CA VAL A 165 -4.44 4.79 -12.04
C VAL A 165 -4.06 3.40 -11.53
N GLY A 166 -5.05 2.63 -11.05
CA GLY A 166 -4.82 1.30 -10.51
C GLY A 166 -6.02 0.39 -10.70
N ILE A 167 -5.76 -0.91 -10.73
CA ILE A 167 -6.80 -1.95 -10.74
C ILE A 167 -6.99 -2.43 -9.31
N THR A 168 -8.22 -2.38 -8.81
CA THR A 168 -8.61 -2.89 -7.50
C THR A 168 -9.70 -3.92 -7.66
N ALA A 169 -9.88 -4.85 -6.71
CA ALA A 169 -11.12 -5.61 -6.70
C ALA A 169 -12.31 -4.66 -6.47
N ASP A 170 -13.44 -4.93 -7.13
CA ASP A 170 -14.59 -4.01 -7.20
C ASP A 170 -15.09 -3.58 -5.80
N GLU A 171 -15.05 -4.51 -4.85
CA GLU A 171 -15.42 -4.27 -3.45
C GLU A 171 -14.57 -3.21 -2.71
N TYR A 172 -13.40 -2.85 -3.23
CA TYR A 172 -12.50 -1.83 -2.66
C TYR A 172 -12.43 -0.53 -3.47
N ALA A 173 -13.15 -0.42 -4.59
CA ALA A 173 -13.12 0.80 -5.40
C ALA A 173 -13.84 1.96 -4.67
N GLN A 174 -13.08 2.92 -4.12
CA GLN A 174 -13.64 4.15 -3.56
C GLN A 174 -13.01 5.40 -4.18
N GLY A 175 -13.86 6.27 -4.73
CA GLY A 175 -13.48 7.60 -5.23
C GLY A 175 -12.84 7.59 -6.62
N GLY A 176 -13.20 8.58 -7.44
CA GLY A 176 -12.75 8.69 -8.84
C GLY A 176 -13.71 8.07 -9.86
N ALA A 177 -13.30 8.05 -11.13
CA ALA A 177 -14.03 7.36 -12.18
C ALA A 177 -13.70 5.86 -12.10
N THR A 178 -14.70 5.06 -11.74
CA THR A 178 -14.59 3.60 -11.68
C THR A 178 -15.09 2.98 -12.98
N LEU A 179 -14.26 2.19 -13.66
CA LEU A 179 -14.68 1.36 -14.79
C LEU A 179 -14.67 -0.10 -14.36
N LEU A 180 -15.84 -0.72 -14.42
CA LEU A 180 -15.99 -2.16 -14.19
C LEU A 180 -15.37 -2.92 -15.37
N LEU A 181 -14.51 -3.88 -15.06
CA LEU A 181 -13.97 -4.80 -16.05
C LEU A 181 -14.91 -6.00 -16.12
N GLU A 182 -15.65 -6.14 -17.23
CA GLU A 182 -16.67 -7.18 -17.41
C GLU A 182 -16.07 -8.58 -17.60
N GLU A 183 -14.80 -8.66 -17.98
CA GLU A 183 -14.09 -9.93 -18.16
C GLU A 183 -13.25 -10.27 -16.93
N LYS A 184 -13.26 -11.55 -16.56
CA LYS A 184 -12.38 -12.10 -15.52
C LYS A 184 -10.94 -11.91 -15.99
N LEU A 185 -10.23 -10.94 -15.41
CA LEU A 185 -8.81 -10.74 -15.66
C LEU A 185 -8.06 -11.99 -15.19
N GLU A 186 -7.45 -12.71 -16.12
CA GLU A 186 -6.52 -13.79 -15.81
C GLU A 186 -5.15 -13.20 -15.46
N ALA A 187 -4.40 -13.89 -14.61
CA ALA A 187 -3.01 -13.55 -14.33
C ALA A 187 -2.21 -13.40 -15.63
N GLY A 188 -1.52 -12.27 -15.80
CA GLY A 188 -0.81 -11.92 -17.03
C GLY A 188 -1.64 -11.15 -18.06
N SER A 189 -2.92 -10.86 -17.80
CA SER A 189 -3.71 -9.96 -18.65
C SER A 189 -3.12 -8.56 -18.64
N GLU A 190 -3.06 -7.95 -19.82
CA GLU A 190 -2.59 -6.58 -20.01
C GLU A 190 -3.79 -5.64 -20.16
N VAL A 191 -3.78 -4.55 -19.39
CA VAL A 191 -4.74 -3.47 -19.52
C VAL A 191 -4.00 -2.24 -20.03
N GLU A 192 -4.36 -1.79 -21.23
CA GLU A 192 -3.83 -0.56 -21.81
C GLU A 192 -4.57 0.64 -21.24
N VAL A 193 -3.82 1.58 -20.66
CA VAL A 193 -4.35 2.82 -20.10
C VAL A 193 -3.88 3.98 -20.94
N MET A 194 -4.82 4.67 -21.57
CA MET A 194 -4.58 5.91 -22.30
C MET A 194 -5.11 7.12 -21.51
N VAL A 195 -4.22 8.05 -21.17
CA VAL A 195 -4.57 9.29 -20.46
C VAL A 195 -4.68 10.44 -21.47
N VAL A 196 -5.85 11.08 -21.51
CA VAL A 196 -6.12 12.21 -22.42
C VAL A 196 -6.34 13.49 -21.63
N ALA A 197 -5.41 14.44 -21.76
CA ALA A 197 -5.56 15.77 -21.18
C ALA A 197 -6.67 16.56 -21.89
N ARG A 198 -7.58 17.16 -21.12
CA ARG A 198 -8.60 18.08 -21.64
C ARG A 198 -8.02 19.48 -21.83
N LYS A 199 -8.71 20.30 -22.63
CA LYS A 199 -8.29 21.68 -22.94
C LYS A 199 -7.91 22.45 -21.67
N GLY A 200 -6.70 23.00 -21.65
CA GLY A 200 -6.15 23.76 -20.51
C GLY A 200 -5.22 22.96 -19.59
N PHE A 201 -5.01 21.67 -19.87
CA PHE A 201 -4.07 20.81 -19.16
C PHE A 201 -3.05 20.22 -20.15
N GLU A 202 -1.83 20.01 -19.67
CA GLU A 202 -0.77 19.30 -20.37
C GLU A 202 -0.39 18.06 -19.54
N LEU A 203 -0.15 16.95 -20.22
CA LEU A 203 0.28 15.71 -19.56
C LEU A 203 1.79 15.61 -19.67
N GLU A 204 2.47 15.47 -18.54
CA GLU A 204 3.91 15.26 -18.50
C GLU A 204 4.18 13.74 -18.35
N GLY A 205 4.88 13.14 -19.32
CA GLY A 205 5.22 11.71 -19.33
C GLY A 205 4.64 10.93 -20.52
N SER A 206 4.66 9.60 -20.44
CA SER A 206 4.06 8.75 -21.49
C SER A 206 2.53 8.81 -21.42
N HIS A 207 1.88 9.06 -22.54
CA HIS A 207 0.41 9.14 -22.63
C HIS A 207 -0.28 7.76 -22.50
N GLU A 208 0.50 6.70 -22.69
CA GLU A 208 0.07 5.31 -22.71
C GLU A 208 0.97 4.50 -21.78
N LYS A 209 0.34 3.63 -20.97
CA LYS A 209 1.03 2.66 -20.10
C LYS A 209 0.22 1.38 -20.03
N THR A 210 0.93 0.27 -19.91
CA THR A 210 0.34 -1.06 -19.70
C THR A 210 0.37 -1.40 -18.21
N LEU A 211 -0.78 -1.81 -17.68
CA LEU A 211 -0.87 -2.44 -16.37
C LEU A 211 -0.98 -3.95 -16.58
N VAL A 212 -0.10 -4.70 -15.92
CA VAL A 212 -0.12 -6.16 -15.96
C VAL A 212 -0.82 -6.66 -14.71
N PHE A 213 -1.87 -7.45 -14.88
CA PHE A 213 -2.56 -8.08 -13.77
C PHE A 213 -1.69 -9.21 -13.21
N LEU A 214 -1.23 -9.04 -11.97
CA LEU A 214 -0.42 -10.04 -11.28
C LEU A 214 -1.32 -10.88 -10.36
N PRO A 215 -1.12 -12.21 -10.30
CA PRO A 215 -1.90 -13.05 -9.40
C PRO A 215 -1.62 -12.63 -7.95
N SER A 216 -2.70 -12.38 -7.20
CA SER A 216 -2.66 -12.32 -5.73
C SER A 216 -2.41 -13.73 -5.21
N GLY A 217 -1.17 -14.01 -4.80
CA GLY A 217 -0.76 -15.24 -4.14
C GLY A 217 -0.98 -15.21 -2.64
#